data_AF-A0A8R1HU37-F1
#
_entry.id   AF-A0A8R1HU37-F1
#
_cell.length_a   1.000
_cell.length_b   1.000
_cell.length_c   1.000
_cell.angle_alpha   90.00
_cell.angle_beta   90.00
_cell.angle_gamma   90.00
#
_symmetry.space_group_name_H-M   'P 1'
#
loop_
_entity.id
_entity.type
_entity.pdbx_description
1 polymer ?
#
loop_
_entity_poly.entity_id
_entity_poly.type
_entity_poly.pdbx_seq_one_letter_code
_entity_poly.pdbx_strand_id
1 'polypeptide(L)'
;MKTRVEAYRDTLFGLTDEFTACSQKLEAKNSECYFSWDPFSGIDEDGRILKSFEKRDICKNYYGAKECLRLEIAKYCTVNAWRVFKKKSKEFGERIYGCDLRGVFVIPIRRNR
;
A
#
# COMPACT_ATOMS: atom_id res chain seq x y z
N MET A 1 -10.30 16.57 -11.19
CA MET A 1 -11.11 15.44 -10.69
C MET A 1 -10.12 14.43 -10.13
N LYS A 2 -10.28 13.97 -8.89
CA LYS A 2 -9.38 12.98 -8.29
C LYS A 2 -9.64 11.60 -8.90
N THR A 3 -8.58 10.86 -9.21
CA THR A 3 -8.67 9.46 -9.64
C THR A 3 -9.19 8.58 -8.51
N ARG A 4 -9.68 7.37 -8.85
CA ARG A 4 -10.09 6.37 -7.84
C ARG A 4 -8.97 6.03 -6.86
N VAL A 5 -7.73 6.02 -7.34
CA VAL A 5 -6.52 5.76 -6.55
C VAL A 5 -6.29 6.89 -5.54
N GLU A 6 -6.33 8.14 -6.01
CA GLU A 6 -6.15 9.32 -5.14
C GLU A 6 -7.24 9.39 -4.07
N ALA A 7 -8.51 9.20 -4.43
CA ALA A 7 -9.61 9.22 -3.46
C ALA A 7 -9.48 8.12 -2.40
N TYR A 8 -9.09 6.91 -2.81
CA TYR A 8 -8.86 5.81 -1.87
C TYR A 8 -7.65 6.07 -0.95
N ARG A 9 -6.55 6.58 -1.51
CA ARG A 9 -5.35 6.95 -0.75
C ARG A 9 -5.67 8.05 0.27
N ASP A 10 -6.37 9.09 -0.14
CA ASP A 10 -6.80 10.16 0.75
C ASP A 10 -7.71 9.64 1.88
N THR A 11 -8.59 8.68 1.57
CA THR A 11 -9.43 8.03 2.59
C THR A 11 -8.58 7.25 3.60
N LEU A 12 -7.52 6.57 3.17
CA LEU A 12 -6.64 5.83 4.07
C LEU A 12 -5.77 6.75 4.93
N PHE A 13 -5.25 7.83 4.34
CA PHE A 13 -4.34 8.75 5.03
C PHE A 13 -5.06 9.91 5.75
N GLY A 14 -6.32 10.18 5.46
CA GLY A 14 -7.11 11.25 6.06
C GLY A 14 -7.80 10.88 7.38
N LEU A 15 -7.56 9.68 7.93
CA LEU A 15 -8.27 9.20 9.12
C LEU A 15 -7.80 9.82 10.44
N THR A 16 -6.55 10.30 10.50
CA THR A 16 -5.95 10.90 11.71
C THR A 16 -4.87 11.90 11.32
N ASP A 17 -4.58 12.86 12.19
CA ASP A 17 -3.50 13.83 12.01
C ASP A 17 -2.12 13.18 11.77
N GLU A 18 -1.83 12.03 12.41
CA GLU A 18 -0.58 11.28 12.18
C GLU A 18 -0.45 10.81 10.72
N PHE A 19 -1.55 10.36 10.12
CA PHE A 19 -1.56 9.90 8.72
C PHE A 19 -1.52 11.06 7.74
N THR A 20 -2.23 12.15 8.02
CA THR A 20 -2.16 13.37 7.20
C THR A 20 -0.73 13.93 7.20
N ALA A 21 -0.06 13.94 8.36
CA ALA A 21 1.35 14.33 8.44
C ALA A 21 2.27 13.35 7.69
N CYS A 22 1.93 12.05 7.67
CA CYS A 22 2.68 11.05 6.92
C CYS A 22 2.56 11.24 5.40
N SER A 23 1.34 11.45 4.87
CA SER A 23 1.15 11.70 3.44
C SER A 23 1.90 12.95 3.00
N GLN A 24 1.82 14.05 3.75
CA GLN A 24 2.57 15.28 3.48
C GLN A 24 4.09 15.05 3.43
N LYS A 25 4.64 14.20 4.31
CA LYS A 25 6.06 13.84 4.29
C LYS A 25 6.43 13.04 3.05
N LEU A 26 5.60 12.09 2.64
CA LEU A 26 5.83 11.29 1.43
C LEU A 26 5.75 12.17 0.16
N GLU A 27 4.78 13.07 0.12
CA GLU A 27 4.63 14.07 -0.96
C GLU A 27 5.82 15.02 -1.03
N ALA A 28 6.25 15.60 0.10
CA ALA A 28 7.43 16.47 0.17
C ALA A 28 8.74 15.75 -0.21
N LYS A 29 8.76 14.42 -0.17
CA LYS A 29 9.89 13.58 -0.62
C LYS A 29 9.79 13.14 -2.07
N ASN A 30 8.73 13.50 -2.79
CA ASN A 30 8.43 12.99 -4.13
C ASN A 30 8.51 11.45 -4.18
N SER A 31 7.92 10.80 -3.17
CA SER A 31 7.93 9.34 -3.03
C SER A 31 7.26 8.66 -4.23
N GLU A 32 8.06 8.05 -5.09
CA GLU A 32 7.57 7.33 -6.26
C GLU A 32 6.62 6.20 -5.85
N CYS A 33 6.94 5.47 -4.78
CA CYS A 33 6.10 4.36 -4.33
C CYS A 33 4.76 4.79 -3.76
N TYR A 34 4.66 5.96 -3.14
CA TYR A 34 3.40 6.53 -2.69
C TYR A 34 2.51 6.97 -3.86
N PHE A 35 3.12 7.51 -4.93
CA PHE A 35 2.38 7.94 -6.11
C PHE A 35 2.03 6.79 -7.05
N SER A 36 2.88 5.77 -7.16
CA SER A 36 2.69 4.63 -8.05
C SER A 36 1.85 3.51 -7.43
N TRP A 37 1.54 3.59 -6.13
CA TRP A 37 0.75 2.56 -5.48
C TRP A 37 -0.71 2.61 -5.94
N ASP A 38 -1.11 1.57 -6.67
CA ASP A 38 -2.47 1.39 -7.14
C ASP A 38 -3.04 0.04 -6.67
N PRO A 39 -3.88 0.03 -5.62
CA PRO A 39 -4.53 -1.19 -5.16
C PRO A 39 -5.56 -1.73 -6.16
N PHE A 40 -5.96 -0.96 -7.18
CA PHE A 40 -6.95 -1.33 -8.19
C PHE A 40 -6.32 -1.83 -9.50
N SER A 41 -4.98 -1.96 -9.56
CA SER A 41 -4.24 -2.35 -10.78
C SER A 41 -4.64 -3.70 -11.38
N GLY A 42 -5.31 -4.57 -10.61
CA GLY A 42 -5.83 -5.86 -11.07
C GLY A 42 -7.29 -5.86 -11.51
N ILE A 43 -7.99 -4.71 -11.51
CA ILE A 43 -9.41 -4.61 -11.88
C ILE A 43 -9.68 -3.51 -12.92
N ASP A 44 -10.68 -3.74 -13.77
CA ASP A 44 -11.22 -2.73 -14.68
C ASP A 44 -12.10 -1.69 -13.95
N GLU A 45 -12.73 -0.80 -14.71
CA GLU A 45 -13.62 0.24 -14.19
C GLU A 45 -14.92 -0.33 -13.58
N ASP A 46 -15.38 -1.48 -14.07
CA ASP A 46 -16.56 -2.21 -13.58
C ASP A 46 -16.25 -3.07 -12.34
N GLY A 47 -14.99 -3.12 -11.89
CA GLY A 47 -14.56 -3.93 -10.76
C GLY A 47 -14.31 -5.40 -11.10
N ARG A 48 -14.26 -5.76 -12.38
CA ARG A 48 -13.95 -7.13 -12.80
C ARG A 48 -12.44 -7.33 -12.82
N ILE A 49 -12.00 -8.52 -12.43
CA ILE A 49 -10.60 -8.92 -12.49
C ILE A 49 -10.14 -8.94 -13.96
N LEU A 50 -9.02 -8.28 -14.25
CA LEU A 50 -8.46 -8.21 -15.60
C LEU A 50 -8.03 -9.59 -16.09
N LYS A 51 -8.11 -9.83 -17.41
CA LYS A 51 -7.63 -11.10 -18.00
C LYS A 51 -6.12 -11.34 -17.81
N SER A 52 -5.35 -10.26 -17.69
CA SER A 52 -3.91 -10.27 -17.39
C SER A 52 -3.59 -10.43 -15.90
N PHE A 53 -4.60 -10.68 -15.06
CA PHE A 53 -4.42 -10.81 -13.63
C PHE A 53 -3.65 -12.09 -13.29
N GLU A 54 -2.41 -11.91 -12.85
CA GLU A 54 -1.62 -12.96 -12.23
C GLU A 54 -1.63 -12.77 -10.71
N LYS A 55 -2.44 -13.57 -10.01
CA LYS A 55 -2.64 -13.46 -8.55
C LYS A 55 -1.32 -13.38 -7.80
N ARG A 56 -0.34 -14.21 -8.17
CA ARG A 56 0.98 -14.26 -7.51
C ARG A 56 1.69 -12.91 -7.62
N ASP A 57 1.68 -12.29 -8.79
CA ASP A 57 2.41 -11.05 -9.03
C ASP A 57 1.72 -9.84 -8.40
N ILE A 58 0.39 -9.79 -8.46
CA ILE A 58 -0.40 -8.75 -7.77
C ILE A 58 -0.17 -8.84 -6.26
N CYS A 59 -0.32 -10.03 -5.67
CA CYS A 59 -0.17 -10.18 -4.22
C CYS A 59 1.27 -9.91 -3.75
N LYS A 60 2.28 -10.32 -4.53
CA LYS A 60 3.69 -10.07 -4.22
C LYS A 60 4.04 -8.59 -4.26
N ASN A 61 3.45 -7.83 -5.18
CA ASN A 61 3.76 -6.42 -5.41
C ASN A 61 2.66 -5.47 -4.92
N TYR A 62 1.71 -5.96 -4.10
CA TYR A 62 0.54 -5.19 -3.66
C TYR A 62 0.91 -3.86 -2.98
N TYR A 63 2.05 -3.83 -2.29
CA TYR A 63 2.60 -2.63 -1.64
C TYR A 63 3.77 -2.01 -2.41
N GLY A 64 3.76 -2.16 -3.72
CA GLY A 64 4.85 -1.78 -4.61
C GLY A 64 5.94 -2.85 -4.72
N ALA A 65 6.76 -2.72 -5.76
CA ALA A 65 7.88 -3.62 -5.98
C ALA A 65 8.84 -3.60 -4.77
N LYS A 66 9.30 -4.79 -4.35
CA LYS A 66 10.20 -4.94 -3.18
C LYS A 66 9.66 -4.31 -1.89
N GLU A 67 8.33 -4.27 -1.73
CA GLU A 67 7.65 -3.67 -0.57
C GLU A 67 7.97 -2.18 -0.36
N CYS A 68 8.21 -1.43 -1.42
CA CYS A 68 8.76 -0.09 -1.28
C CYS A 68 7.85 0.87 -0.50
N LEU A 69 6.52 0.75 -0.61
CA LEU A 69 5.59 1.58 0.19
C LEU A 69 5.71 1.30 1.69
N ARG A 70 5.93 0.03 2.08
CA ARG A 70 6.21 -0.34 3.48
C ARG A 70 7.47 0.36 3.96
N LEU A 71 8.55 0.28 3.16
CA LEU A 71 9.85 0.83 3.52
C LEU A 71 9.78 2.34 3.69
N GLU A 72 9.09 3.04 2.79
CA GLU A 72 8.98 4.50 2.84
C GLU A 72 8.10 4.99 3.98
N ILE A 73 6.93 4.38 4.21
CA ILE A 73 6.08 4.73 5.36
C ILE A 73 6.85 4.48 6.67
N ALA A 74 7.53 3.34 6.80
CA ALA A 74 8.30 3.04 8.01
C ALA A 74 9.49 4.00 8.21
N LYS A 75 10.13 4.46 7.13
CA LYS A 75 11.30 5.34 7.16
C LYS A 75 10.96 6.80 7.41
N TYR A 76 9.95 7.33 6.72
CA TYR A 76 9.62 8.76 6.75
C TYR A 76 8.53 9.11 7.75
N CYS A 77 7.70 8.12 8.10
CA CYS A 77 6.64 8.26 9.08
C CYS A 77 7.00 7.46 10.34
N THR A 78 6.32 6.35 10.59
CA THR A 78 6.57 5.47 11.73
C THR A 78 6.27 4.00 11.35
N VAL A 79 6.86 3.05 12.08
CA VAL A 79 6.49 1.63 11.96
C VAL A 79 5.00 1.42 12.31
N ASN A 80 4.47 2.22 13.24
CA ASN A 80 3.05 2.19 13.59
C ASN A 80 2.16 2.67 12.43
N ALA A 81 2.54 3.75 11.75
CA ALA A 81 1.85 4.25 10.58
C ALA A 81 1.76 3.16 9.50
N TRP A 82 2.84 2.43 9.24
CA TRP A 82 2.81 1.27 8.35
C TRP A 82 1.81 0.21 8.81
N ARG A 83 1.84 -0.17 10.09
CA ARG A 83 0.96 -1.21 10.65
C ARG A 83 -0.52 -0.88 10.45
N VAL A 84 -0.90 0.37 10.70
CA VAL A 84 -2.29 0.83 10.55
C VAL A 84 -2.66 0.96 9.07
N PHE A 85 -1.79 1.55 8.25
CA PHE A 85 -1.99 1.62 6.79
C PHE A 85 -2.22 0.23 6.20
N LYS A 86 -1.35 -0.74 6.54
CA LYS A 86 -1.48 -2.14 6.14
C LYS A 86 -2.81 -2.73 6.60
N LYS A 87 -3.19 -2.53 7.88
CA LYS A 87 -4.45 -3.03 8.43
C LYS A 87 -5.66 -2.55 7.62
N LYS A 88 -5.65 -1.30 7.17
CA LYS A 88 -6.76 -0.69 6.42
C LYS A 88 -6.74 -1.07 4.93
N SER A 89 -5.58 -1.05 4.30
CA SER A 89 -5.43 -1.32 2.87
C SER A 89 -5.49 -2.81 2.50
N LYS A 90 -5.14 -3.73 3.42
CA LYS A 90 -5.09 -5.17 3.12
C LYS A 90 -6.47 -5.78 2.86
N GLU A 91 -7.53 -5.19 3.40
CA GLU A 91 -8.91 -5.68 3.23
C GLU A 91 -9.30 -5.76 1.76
N PHE A 92 -8.86 -4.78 0.94
CA PHE A 92 -9.10 -4.79 -0.50
C PHE A 92 -8.37 -5.95 -1.17
N GLY A 93 -7.04 -6.07 -1.00
CA GLY A 93 -6.27 -7.17 -1.61
C GLY A 93 -6.69 -8.57 -1.12
N GLU A 94 -7.09 -8.70 0.14
CA GLU A 94 -7.60 -9.97 0.69
C GLU A 94 -8.98 -10.33 0.10
N ARG A 95 -9.90 -9.36 -0.04
CA ARG A 95 -11.27 -9.64 -0.55
C ARG A 95 -11.37 -9.74 -2.07
N ILE A 96 -10.70 -8.84 -2.78
CA ILE A 96 -10.81 -8.73 -4.24
C ILE A 96 -9.87 -9.71 -4.94
N TYR A 97 -8.62 -9.80 -4.47
CA TYR A 97 -7.59 -10.64 -5.11
C TYR A 97 -7.35 -11.97 -4.40
N GLY A 98 -7.92 -12.17 -3.21
CA GLY A 98 -7.69 -13.37 -2.40
C GLY A 98 -6.24 -13.50 -1.93
N CYS A 99 -5.51 -12.39 -1.76
CA CYS A 99 -4.14 -12.38 -1.29
C CYS A 99 -4.05 -12.77 0.20
N ASP A 100 -2.95 -13.41 0.61
CA ASP A 100 -2.61 -13.59 2.03
C ASP A 100 -1.62 -12.50 2.47
N LEU A 101 -2.15 -11.36 2.90
CA LEU A 101 -1.34 -10.22 3.35
C LEU A 101 -1.00 -10.28 4.86
N ARG A 102 -1.29 -11.41 5.52
CA ARG A 102 -0.93 -11.64 6.95
C ARG A 102 0.59 -11.70 7.12
N GLY A 103 1.31 -12.29 6.15
CA GLY A 103 2.76 -12.53 6.18
C GLY A 103 3.69 -11.32 6.03
N VAL A 104 3.20 -10.12 5.71
CA VAL A 104 4.01 -8.90 5.52
C VAL A 104 4.44 -8.29 6.89
N PHE A 105 4.77 -9.14 7.86
CA PHE A 105 5.19 -8.83 9.24
C PHE A 105 6.59 -9.38 9.54
N VAL A 106 7.40 -9.66 8.53
CA VAL A 106 8.81 -9.93 8.79
C VAL A 106 9.50 -8.58 8.92
N ILE A 107 9.63 -8.09 10.15
CA ILE A 107 10.72 -7.15 10.46
C ILE A 107 11.98 -7.88 9.97
N PRO A 108 12.77 -7.34 9.03
CA PRO A 108 14.09 -7.88 8.80
C PRO A 108 14.87 -7.59 10.07
N ILE A 109 14.85 -8.54 11.01
CA ILE A 109 15.86 -8.60 12.06
C ILE A 109 17.15 -8.80 11.26
N ARG A 110 17.95 -7.74 11.15
CA ARG A 110 19.35 -7.87 10.76
C ARG A 110 19.99 -8.80 11.79
N ARG A 111 19.98 -10.10 11.53
CA ARG A 111 20.93 -11.02 12.17
C ARG A 111 22.27 -10.69 11.53
N ASN A 112 23.03 -9.83 12.20
CA ASN A 112 24.48 -9.81 12.01
C ASN A 112 24.95 -11.24 12.30
N ARG A 113 25.51 -11.89 11.28
CA ARG A 113 26.32 -13.10 11.43
C ARG A 113 27.74 -12.72 11.10
#